data_AF-A0A662ICL7-F1
#
_entry.id   AF-A0A662ICL7-F1
#
_cell.length_a   1.000
_cell.length_b   1.000
_cell.length_c   1.000
_cell.angle_alpha   90.00
_cell.angle_beta   90.00
_cell.angle_gamma   90.00
#
_symmetry.space_group_name_H-M   'P 1'
#
loop_
_entity.id
_entity.type
_entity.pdbx_description
1 polymer ?
#
loop_
_entity_poly.entity_id
_entity_poly.type
_entity_poly.pdbx_seq_one_letter_code
_entity_poly.pdbx_strand_id
1 'polypeptide(L)'
;MPVARISVSIPDDLLRALDKLAREEGVSRSELVAIAVRSYLLRRGLLPGGEKEYPTALWKLKVTGALRLRSPRRVGRRLHGEWVIEA
;
A
#
# COMPACT_ATOMS: atom_id res chain seq x y z
N MET A 1 -3.11 -6.31 14.99
CA MET A 1 -4.46 -5.88 14.57
C MET A 1 -5.46 -6.94 14.98
N PRO A 2 -6.68 -6.60 15.42
CA PRO A 2 -7.72 -7.60 15.66
C PRO A 2 -8.01 -8.36 14.37
N VAL A 3 -8.21 -9.69 14.47
CA VAL A 3 -8.47 -10.57 13.33
C VAL A 3 -9.86 -11.17 13.47
N ALA A 4 -10.69 -11.01 12.45
CA ALA A 4 -11.98 -11.68 12.35
C ALA A 4 -11.86 -12.92 11.45
N ARG A 5 -12.42 -14.06 11.89
CA ARG A 5 -12.48 -15.29 11.08
C ARG A 5 -13.77 -15.30 10.27
N ILE A 6 -13.64 -15.50 8.96
CA ILE A 6 -14.77 -15.73 8.05
C ILE A 6 -14.63 -17.12 7.41
N SER A 7 -15.76 -17.76 7.12
CA SER A 7 -15.83 -19.01 6.36
C SER A 7 -16.42 -18.70 4.98
N VAL A 8 -15.71 -19.06 3.91
CA VAL A 8 -16.13 -18.81 2.53
C VAL A 8 -15.95 -20.07 1.70
N SER A 9 -16.92 -20.37 0.83
CA SER A 9 -16.80 -21.41 -0.18
C SER A 9 -16.12 -20.84 -1.42
N ILE A 10 -15.10 -21.53 -1.92
CA ILE A 10 -14.39 -21.16 -3.16
C ILE A 10 -14.30 -22.38 -4.08
N PRO A 11 -14.16 -22.19 -5.40
CA PRO A 11 -13.93 -23.28 -6.34
C PRO A 11 -12.68 -24.12 -5.98
N ASP A 12 -12.75 -25.44 -6.19
CA ASP A 12 -11.68 -26.39 -5.84
C ASP A 12 -10.38 -26.14 -6.60
N ASP A 13 -10.48 -25.75 -7.87
CA ASP A 13 -9.34 -25.39 -8.72
C ASP A 13 -8.62 -24.15 -8.16
N LEU A 14 -9.36 -23.15 -7.69
CA LEU A 14 -8.80 -21.97 -7.06
C LEU A 14 -8.10 -22.30 -5.74
N LEU A 15 -8.69 -23.18 -4.92
CA LEU A 15 -8.07 -23.64 -3.68
C LEU A 15 -6.75 -24.37 -3.95
N ARG A 16 -6.70 -25.25 -4.96
CA ARG A 16 -5.47 -25.96 -5.36
C ARG A 16 -4.37 -25.00 -5.80
N ALA A 17 -4.72 -23.98 -6.59
CA ALA A 17 -3.78 -22.96 -7.02
C ALA A 17 -3.23 -22.15 -5.83
N LEU A 18 -4.10 -21.79 -4.88
CA LEU A 18 -3.72 -21.09 -3.65
C LEU A 18 -2.77 -21.95 -2.78
N ASP A 19 -3.07 -23.23 -2.61
CA ASP A 19 -2.24 -24.17 -1.84
C ASP A 19 -0.85 -24.36 -2.46
N LYS A 20 -0.78 -24.42 -3.79
CA LYS A 20 0.49 -24.49 -4.51
C LYS A 20 1.33 -23.24 -4.25
N LEU A 21 0.75 -22.06 -4.42
CA LEU A 21 1.45 -20.79 -4.22
C LEU A 21 1.91 -20.62 -2.76
N ALA A 22 1.05 -20.98 -1.79
CA ALA A 22 1.38 -20.93 -0.37
C ALA A 22 2.61 -21.78 -0.02
N ARG A 23 2.73 -22.98 -0.63
CA ARG A 23 3.88 -23.86 -0.45
C ARG A 23 5.15 -23.30 -1.10
N GLU A 24 5.03 -22.74 -2.29
CA GLU A 24 6.16 -22.17 -3.05
C GLU A 24 6.74 -20.93 -2.36
N GLU A 25 5.89 -20.07 -1.80
CA GLU A 25 6.31 -18.83 -1.13
C GLU A 25 6.57 -19.01 0.38
N GLY A 26 6.22 -20.16 0.97
CA GLY A 26 6.38 -20.43 2.40
C GLY A 26 5.46 -19.59 3.30
N VAL A 27 4.35 -19.09 2.75
CA VAL A 27 3.37 -18.23 3.45
C VAL A 27 2.07 -18.97 3.73
N SER A 28 1.25 -18.43 4.63
CA SER A 28 -0.04 -19.05 4.95
C SER A 28 -1.11 -18.75 3.88
N ARG A 29 -2.05 -19.67 3.67
CA ARG A 29 -3.25 -19.44 2.84
C ARG A 29 -3.98 -18.15 3.25
N SER A 30 -4.16 -17.93 4.55
CA SER A 30 -4.85 -16.77 5.10
C SER A 30 -4.17 -15.46 4.72
N GLU A 31 -2.84 -15.45 4.66
CA GLU A 31 -2.04 -14.30 4.26
C GLU A 31 -2.23 -13.99 2.76
N LEU A 32 -2.16 -15.01 1.90
CA LEU A 32 -2.43 -14.84 0.46
C LEU A 32 -3.86 -14.33 0.22
N VAL A 33 -4.85 -14.89 0.91
CA VAL A 33 -6.24 -14.42 0.83
C VAL A 33 -6.35 -12.97 1.31
N ALA A 34 -5.69 -12.61 2.42
CA ALA A 34 -5.69 -11.24 2.92
C ALA A 34 -5.06 -10.26 1.93
N ILE A 35 -3.96 -10.65 1.27
CA ILE A 35 -3.29 -9.86 0.22
C ILE A 35 -4.22 -9.68 -0.99
N ALA A 36 -4.86 -10.76 -1.45
CA ALA A 36 -5.77 -10.73 -2.59
C ALA A 36 -7.00 -9.85 -2.31
N VAL A 37 -7.64 -10.04 -1.15
CA VAL A 37 -8.80 -9.24 -0.72
C VAL A 37 -8.41 -7.77 -0.56
N ARG A 38 -7.27 -7.48 0.09
CA ARG A 38 -6.78 -6.10 0.23
C ARG A 38 -6.55 -5.45 -1.13
N SER A 39 -5.83 -6.13 -2.02
CA SER A 39 -5.55 -5.68 -3.38
C SER A 39 -6.82 -5.37 -4.15
N TYR A 40 -7.83 -6.25 -4.05
CA TYR A 40 -9.11 -6.06 -4.70
C TYR A 40 -9.87 -4.85 -4.14
N LEU A 41 -9.97 -4.73 -2.81
CA LEU A 41 -10.67 -3.61 -2.16
C LEU A 41 -9.97 -2.26 -2.40
N LEU A 42 -8.64 -2.23 -2.49
CA LEU A 42 -7.86 -1.06 -2.88
C LEU A 42 -8.21 -0.61 -4.30
N ARG A 43 -8.25 -1.54 -5.27
CA ARG A 43 -8.66 -1.26 -6.66
C ARG A 43 -10.09 -0.73 -6.75
N ARG A 44 -10.95 -1.09 -5.80
CA ARG A 44 -12.34 -0.61 -5.69
C ARG A 44 -12.48 0.69 -4.89
N GLY A 45 -11.39 1.25 -4.37
CA GLY A 45 -11.40 2.46 -3.53
C GLY A 45 -12.05 2.28 -2.16
N LEU A 46 -12.28 1.04 -1.72
CA LEU A 46 -12.93 0.70 -0.45
C LEU A 46 -11.96 0.65 0.73
N LEU A 47 -10.68 0.46 0.43
CA LEU A 47 -9.61 0.68 1.39
C LEU A 47 -8.86 1.95 1.00
N PRO A 48 -8.40 2.76 1.96
CA PRO A 48 -7.49 3.85 1.65
C PRO A 48 -6.26 3.25 0.97
N GLY A 49 -5.95 3.74 -0.23
CA GLY A 49 -4.63 3.56 -0.84
C GLY A 49 -3.57 3.95 0.20
N GLY A 50 -2.62 3.06 0.47
CA GLY A 50 -1.50 3.40 1.32
C GLY A 50 -0.86 4.69 0.80
N GLU A 51 -0.80 5.70 1.66
CA GLU A 51 -0.42 7.10 1.41
C GLU A 51 -1.07 7.74 0.17
N LYS A 52 -1.93 8.75 0.40
CA LYS A 52 -2.20 9.77 -0.63
C LYS A 52 -0.85 10.36 -1.03
N GLU A 53 -0.28 9.92 -2.15
CA GLU A 53 0.90 10.52 -2.75
C GLU A 53 0.47 11.87 -3.32
N TYR A 54 0.64 12.89 -2.48
CA TYR A 54 0.39 14.29 -2.80
C TYR A 54 1.15 14.68 -4.08
N PRO A 55 0.68 15.67 -4.86
CA PRO A 55 1.24 16.05 -6.16
C PRO A 55 2.56 16.83 -6.05
N THR A 56 3.45 16.46 -5.13
CA THR A 56 4.83 16.97 -5.11
C THR A 56 5.75 15.86 -5.56
N ALA A 57 6.65 16.14 -6.52
CA ALA A 57 7.61 15.16 -7.07
C ALA A 57 8.46 14.42 -6.01
N LEU A 58 8.43 14.89 -4.75
CA LEU A 58 9.07 14.29 -3.59
C LEU A 58 8.56 12.88 -3.23
N TRP A 59 7.32 12.51 -3.55
CA TRP A 59 6.86 11.14 -3.26
C TRP A 59 7.62 10.10 -4.10
N LYS A 60 7.96 10.45 -5.35
CA LYS A 60 8.76 9.59 -6.24
C LYS A 60 10.17 9.32 -5.69
N LEU A 61 10.68 10.20 -4.83
CA LEU A 61 12.00 10.05 -4.20
C LEU A 61 11.97 9.07 -3.00
N LYS A 62 10.81 8.77 -2.41
CA LYS A 62 10.72 7.74 -1.35
C LYS A 62 10.88 6.31 -1.88
N VAL A 63 10.47 6.07 -3.13
CA VAL A 63 10.44 4.74 -3.77
C VAL A 63 11.83 4.16 -3.98
N THR A 64 12.80 5.01 -4.28
CA THR A 64 14.21 4.65 -4.24
C THR A 64 14.71 4.90 -2.82
N GLY A 65 15.05 3.85 -2.08
CA GLY A 65 15.72 3.92 -0.76
C GLY A 65 17.11 4.60 -0.77
N ALA A 66 17.37 5.46 -1.75
CA ALA A 66 18.55 6.26 -1.92
C ALA A 66 18.28 7.69 -1.42
N LEU A 67 18.83 7.96 -0.25
CA LEU A 67 19.06 9.27 0.35
C LEU A 67 17.88 9.89 1.13
N ARG A 68 17.99 9.83 2.47
CA ARG A 68 17.48 10.87 3.37
C ARG A 68 18.20 12.20 3.08
N LEU A 69 17.90 12.86 1.96
CA LEU A 69 18.37 14.22 1.74
C LEU A 69 17.56 15.16 2.64
N ARG A 70 18.26 16.07 3.31
CA ARG A 70 17.61 17.20 3.98
C ARG A 70 16.79 17.97 2.94
N SER A 71 15.57 18.37 3.29
CA SER A 71 14.73 19.21 2.44
C SER A 71 15.55 20.35 1.86
N PRO A 72 15.43 20.65 0.54
CA PRO A 72 16.22 21.70 -0.08
C PRO A 72 16.07 22.99 0.72
N ARG A 73 17.16 23.43 1.36
CA ARG A 73 17.21 24.76 1.96
C ARG A 73 17.32 25.74 0.80
N ARG A 74 16.17 26.26 0.35
CA ARG A 74 16.16 27.40 -0.57
C ARG A 74 16.93 28.52 0.12
N VAL A 75 17.98 29.02 -0.52
CA VAL A 75 18.83 30.07 0.04
C VAL A 75 17.96 31.28 0.35
N GLY A 76 17.88 31.67 1.62
CA GLY A 76 17.54 33.03 2.00
C GLY A 76 16.11 33.38 2.41
N ARG A 77 15.17 32.46 2.70
CA ARG A 77 13.90 32.81 3.39
C ARG A 77 13.14 31.59 3.95
N ARG A 78 12.70 31.66 5.22
CA ARG A 78 11.67 30.78 5.79
C ARG A 78 10.31 31.36 5.41
N LEU A 79 9.51 30.64 4.61
CA LEU A 79 8.11 30.99 4.42
C LEU A 79 7.33 30.51 5.65
N HIS A 80 6.82 31.43 6.46
CA HIS A 80 5.81 31.15 7.47
C HIS A 80 4.45 31.35 6.81
N GLY A 81 3.93 30.28 6.23
CA GLY A 81 2.59 30.25 5.66
C GLY A 81 2.10 28.81 5.63
N GLU A 82 0.80 28.62 5.86
CA GLU A 82 0.16 27.35 5.59
C GLU A 82 0.04 27.15 4.07
N TRP A 83 0.13 25.90 3.63
CA TRP A 83 -0.02 25.56 2.23
C TRP A 83 -1.47 25.80 1.80
N VAL A 84 -1.71 26.82 0.99
CA VAL A 84 -3.00 27.03 0.32
C VAL A 84 -2.99 26.23 -0.97
N ILE A 85 -3.93 25.29 -1.09
CA ILE A 85 -4.21 24.56 -2.34
C ILE A 85 -5.33 25.32 -3.03
N GLU A 86 -5.06 25.88 -4.22
CA GLU A 86 -6.10 26.44 -5.07
C GLU A 86 -6.91 25.29 -5.68
N ALA A 87 -8.24 25.41 -5.61
CA ALA A 87 -9.21 24.42 -6.06
C ALA A 87 -9.47 24.47 -7.57
#